data_AF-A0A7S1D9S6-F1
#
_entry.id   AF-A0A7S1D9S6-F1
#
_cell.length_a   1.000
_cell.length_b   1.000
_cell.length_c   1.000
_cell.angle_alpha   90.00
_cell.angle_beta   90.00
_cell.angle_gamma   90.00
#
_symmetry.space_group_name_H-M   'P 1'
#
loop_
_entity.id
_entity.type
_entity.pdbx_description
1 polymer ?
#
loop_
_entity_poly.entity_id
_entity_poly.type
_entity_poly.pdbx_seq_one_letter_code
_entity_poly.pdbx_strand_id
1 'polypeptide(L)'
;YLQVLQQFGVGKSEEQTERFFRLSTLIVVDAVLKSSGNAGENKSLNYAVIDIYSKLLPCIVQYMHSASVPEQVPGHRVALLNNIMGVMVRCLLFDYEEKKKKGMNWDQRPWFRLLLNLVVDLNLPNQRYDPIQAGILGVFGSAFHIIQPLVVPGFAFAWLELVSHRSFFPRLLLPKDQKGWNVAHQLLVDLLLFLEPSLRKISLSGAIKKLYEGTLRVLLVLLHDFPSFLAGYHLSLCNVIPENCIQLRNVILSAVPKGMTLPDPFTPNLKIDSLPEISQDPPVLSDILGSLESLRSDLDAFLKDRQRADFVSGLIPRLYKASSKEVDSPRVNALVLYIGIRGIDRLQKSQVHQTLAHTPELEILQKLMELNDHGRYISLNAIANQLRYPSSHTHYFSCVMLFLFSEAKNSAVKEQVTRVLLERLILHRPHPWGLLITFIELIKNQRYQFWSYPFTRCATEIEKVFESVARSCMTPGSQRASIAIVGENGQ
;
A
#
# COMPACT_ATOMS: atom_id res chain seq x y z
N TYR A 1 -40.25 -23.33 2.71
CA TYR A 1 -39.62 -22.92 1.44
C TYR A 1 -38.36 -23.73 1.11
N LEU A 2 -37.33 -23.80 1.98
CA LEU A 2 -36.11 -24.58 1.68
C LEU A 2 -36.37 -26.06 1.32
N GLN A 3 -37.32 -26.70 1.99
CA GLN A 3 -37.77 -28.07 1.64
C GLN A 3 -38.31 -28.17 0.21
N VAL A 4 -39.03 -27.15 -0.26
CA VAL A 4 -39.53 -27.08 -1.64
C VAL A 4 -38.36 -26.97 -2.61
N LEU A 5 -37.37 -26.11 -2.33
CA LEU A 5 -36.15 -26.01 -3.15
C LEU A 5 -35.42 -27.36 -3.24
N GLN A 6 -35.34 -28.10 -2.14
CA GLN A 6 -34.74 -29.44 -2.10
C GLN A 6 -35.55 -30.51 -2.85
N GLN A 7 -36.87 -30.38 -2.93
CA GLN A 7 -37.73 -31.24 -3.77
C GLN A 7 -37.43 -31.01 -5.26
N PHE A 8 -37.15 -29.77 -5.66
CA PHE A 8 -36.71 -29.41 -7.01
C PHE A 8 -35.20 -29.58 -7.24
N GLY A 9 -34.49 -30.26 -6.34
CA GLY A 9 -33.10 -30.66 -6.53
C GLY A 9 -32.04 -29.63 -6.10
N VAL A 10 -32.43 -28.44 -5.62
CA VAL A 10 -31.47 -27.45 -5.09
C VAL A 10 -30.83 -27.99 -3.81
N GLY A 11 -29.50 -27.95 -3.74
CA GLY A 11 -28.69 -28.55 -2.67
C GLY A 11 -28.52 -30.07 -2.76
N LYS A 12 -29.15 -30.75 -3.74
CA LYS A 12 -28.98 -32.19 -4.00
C LYS A 12 -28.27 -32.46 -5.33
N SER A 13 -28.60 -31.69 -6.37
CA SER A 13 -27.97 -31.74 -7.69
C SER A 13 -27.17 -30.46 -7.91
N GLU A 14 -25.90 -30.60 -8.26
CA GLU A 14 -25.02 -29.45 -8.55
C GLU A 14 -25.56 -28.60 -9.71
N GLU A 15 -26.01 -29.24 -10.79
CA GLU A 15 -26.59 -28.57 -11.96
C GLU A 15 -27.85 -27.76 -11.61
N GLN A 16 -28.80 -28.36 -10.86
CA GLN A 16 -30.03 -27.67 -10.47
C GLN A 16 -29.73 -26.52 -9.48
N THR A 17 -28.75 -26.71 -8.61
CA THR A 17 -28.31 -25.70 -7.65
C THR A 17 -27.69 -24.49 -8.36
N GLU A 18 -26.76 -24.74 -9.28
CA GLU A 18 -26.15 -23.68 -10.08
C GLU A 18 -27.19 -22.96 -10.95
N ARG A 19 -28.08 -23.72 -11.62
CA ARG A 19 -29.15 -23.16 -12.44
C ARG A 19 -30.07 -22.27 -11.63
N PHE A 20 -30.45 -22.68 -10.42
CA PHE A 20 -31.27 -21.87 -9.51
C PHE A 20 -30.58 -20.55 -9.18
N PHE A 21 -29.35 -20.59 -8.65
CA PHE A 21 -28.64 -19.35 -8.28
C PHE A 21 -28.39 -18.43 -9.47
N ARG A 22 -28.05 -18.98 -10.64
CA ARG A 22 -27.80 -18.20 -11.86
C ARG A 22 -29.08 -17.49 -12.31
N LEU A 23 -30.17 -18.22 -12.49
CA LEU A 23 -31.42 -17.66 -12.98
C LEU A 23 -32.02 -16.68 -11.97
N SER A 24 -32.04 -17.02 -10.69
CA SER A 24 -32.54 -16.11 -9.66
C SER A 24 -31.75 -14.80 -9.61
N THR A 25 -30.41 -14.88 -9.66
CA THR A 25 -29.55 -13.68 -9.67
C THR A 25 -29.85 -12.78 -10.88
N LEU A 26 -29.94 -13.35 -12.08
CA LEU A 26 -30.25 -12.58 -13.29
C LEU A 26 -31.66 -11.98 -13.25
N ILE A 27 -32.65 -12.73 -12.78
CA ILE A 27 -34.04 -12.26 -12.67
C ILE A 27 -34.14 -11.08 -11.69
N VAL A 28 -33.52 -11.16 -10.51
CA VAL A 28 -33.63 -10.07 -9.53
C VAL A 28 -32.87 -8.82 -9.97
N VAL A 29 -31.72 -8.98 -10.64
CA VAL A 29 -30.98 -7.84 -11.22
C VAL A 29 -31.80 -7.17 -12.32
N ASP A 30 -32.35 -7.95 -13.26
CA ASP A 30 -33.19 -7.44 -14.34
C ASP A 30 -34.46 -6.75 -13.81
N ALA A 31 -35.10 -7.31 -12.78
CA ALA A 31 -36.26 -6.71 -12.13
C ALA A 31 -35.94 -5.33 -11.52
N VAL A 32 -34.79 -5.19 -10.84
CA VAL A 32 -34.34 -3.91 -10.30
C VAL A 32 -34.09 -2.92 -11.43
N LEU A 33 -33.39 -3.31 -12.50
CA LEU A 33 -33.10 -2.44 -13.63
C LEU A 33 -34.36 -2.00 -14.39
N LYS A 34 -35.35 -2.87 -14.54
CA LYS A 34 -36.64 -2.55 -15.17
C LYS A 34 -37.54 -1.68 -14.30
N SER A 35 -37.32 -1.67 -12.99
CA SER A 35 -38.14 -0.85 -12.07
C SER A 35 -37.95 0.65 -12.27
N SER A 36 -36.86 1.10 -12.90
CA SER A 36 -36.61 2.53 -13.16
C SER A 36 -37.32 3.06 -14.41
N GLY A 37 -38.43 2.47 -14.86
CA GLY A 37 -39.07 2.78 -16.14
C GLY A 37 -39.31 4.27 -16.38
N ASN A 38 -39.01 4.75 -17.61
CA ASN A 38 -39.29 6.03 -18.30
C ASN A 38 -39.54 7.35 -17.52
N ALA A 39 -39.24 7.43 -16.22
CA ALA A 39 -39.37 8.65 -15.44
C ALA A 39 -38.11 9.51 -15.69
N GLY A 40 -38.33 10.69 -16.27
CA GLY A 40 -37.29 11.70 -16.48
C GLY A 40 -36.51 12.00 -15.20
N GLU A 41 -35.21 12.24 -15.40
CA GLU A 41 -34.17 12.75 -14.48
C GLU A 41 -33.96 12.07 -13.10
N ASN A 42 -34.92 11.36 -12.51
CA ASN A 42 -34.78 10.64 -11.24
C ASN A 42 -35.05 9.13 -11.37
N LYS A 43 -34.03 8.38 -11.79
CA LYS A 43 -34.03 6.90 -11.81
C LYS A 43 -34.01 6.32 -10.39
N SER A 44 -35.16 6.24 -9.74
CA SER A 44 -35.32 5.46 -8.50
C SER A 44 -35.39 3.96 -8.84
N LEU A 45 -34.51 3.16 -8.23
CA LEU A 45 -34.51 1.71 -8.36
C LEU A 45 -35.28 1.09 -7.18
N ASN A 46 -36.13 0.10 -7.47
CA ASN A 46 -36.80 -0.69 -6.46
C ASN A 46 -35.95 -1.92 -6.10
N TYR A 47 -35.48 -1.97 -4.86
CA TYR A 47 -34.62 -3.05 -4.36
C TYR A 47 -35.37 -4.17 -3.62
N ALA A 48 -36.71 -4.14 -3.54
CA ALA A 48 -37.45 -5.10 -2.73
C ALA A 48 -37.16 -6.57 -3.11
N VAL A 49 -37.15 -6.89 -4.41
CA VAL A 49 -36.93 -8.26 -4.89
C VAL A 49 -35.50 -8.72 -4.62
N ILE A 50 -34.50 -7.85 -4.82
CA ILE A 50 -33.10 -8.20 -4.58
C ILE A 50 -32.80 -8.33 -3.09
N ASP A 51 -33.45 -7.52 -2.24
CA ASP A 51 -33.35 -7.62 -0.78
C ASP A 51 -33.93 -8.96 -0.29
N ILE A 52 -35.12 -9.35 -0.77
CA ILE A 52 -35.74 -10.64 -0.43
C ILE A 52 -34.84 -11.81 -0.86
N TYR A 53 -34.31 -11.79 -2.09
CA TYR A 53 -33.40 -12.82 -2.57
C TYR A 53 -32.11 -12.86 -1.75
N SER A 54 -31.54 -11.70 -1.42
CA SER A 54 -30.34 -11.64 -0.59
C SER A 54 -30.53 -12.22 0.81
N LYS A 55 -31.75 -12.17 1.38
CA LYS A 55 -32.08 -12.81 2.66
C LYS A 55 -32.23 -14.32 2.57
N LEU A 56 -32.64 -14.84 1.41
CA LEU A 56 -32.76 -16.28 1.17
C LEU A 56 -31.40 -16.98 1.20
N LEU A 57 -30.36 -16.34 0.68
CA LEU A 57 -29.04 -16.97 0.48
C LEU A 57 -28.33 -17.32 1.80
N PRO A 58 -28.27 -16.45 2.84
CA PRO A 58 -27.80 -16.83 4.16
C PRO A 58 -28.60 -17.98 4.77
N CYS A 59 -29.92 -18.04 4.54
CA CYS A 59 -30.75 -19.15 5.00
C CYS A 59 -30.34 -20.46 4.31
N ILE A 60 -30.10 -20.43 3.00
CA ILE A 60 -29.59 -21.59 2.26
C ILE A 60 -28.24 -22.04 2.84
N VAL A 61 -27.29 -21.12 3.05
CA VAL A 61 -25.98 -21.44 3.65
C VAL A 61 -26.11 -22.02 5.05
N GLN A 62 -27.04 -21.53 5.88
CA GLN A 62 -27.19 -22.02 7.26
C GLN A 62 -27.76 -23.43 7.33
N TYR A 63 -28.79 -23.70 6.52
CA TYR A 63 -29.69 -24.84 6.71
C TYR A 63 -29.57 -25.92 5.64
N MET A 64 -29.03 -25.62 4.46
CA MET A 64 -28.87 -26.60 3.39
C MET A 64 -27.47 -27.21 3.42
N HIS A 65 -27.34 -28.38 4.05
CA HIS A 65 -26.15 -29.21 3.99
C HIS A 65 -26.53 -30.69 3.89
N SER A 66 -25.68 -31.47 3.21
CA SER A 66 -25.77 -32.93 3.11
C SER A 66 -24.83 -33.68 4.07
N ALA A 67 -24.19 -32.96 5.00
CA ALA A 67 -23.24 -33.54 5.95
C ALA A 67 -23.93 -34.62 6.80
N SER A 68 -23.37 -35.83 6.79
CA SER A 68 -23.80 -36.96 7.63
C SER A 68 -23.25 -36.86 9.05
N VAL A 69 -22.13 -36.14 9.23
CA VAL A 69 -21.46 -35.93 10.52
C VAL A 69 -21.45 -34.43 10.87
N PRO A 70 -21.77 -34.02 12.12
CA PRO A 70 -21.81 -32.61 12.52
C PRO A 70 -20.52 -31.81 12.23
N GLU A 71 -19.35 -32.47 12.33
CA GLU A 71 -18.03 -31.85 12.10
C GLU A 71 -17.80 -31.42 10.64
N GLN A 72 -18.51 -32.01 9.68
CA GLN A 72 -18.41 -31.66 8.26
C GLN A 72 -19.29 -30.46 7.88
N VAL A 73 -20.27 -30.11 8.72
CA VAL A 73 -21.23 -29.03 8.45
C VAL A 73 -20.52 -27.70 8.15
N PRO A 74 -19.53 -27.23 8.94
CA PRO A 74 -18.78 -26.01 8.65
C PRO A 74 -18.19 -25.98 7.23
N GLY A 75 -17.53 -27.06 6.80
CA GLY A 75 -16.93 -27.16 5.47
C GLY A 75 -17.96 -27.08 4.35
N HIS A 76 -19.08 -27.79 4.48
CA HIS A 76 -20.18 -27.75 3.51
C HIS A 76 -20.81 -26.35 3.39
N ARG A 77 -20.94 -25.61 4.50
CA ARG A 77 -21.45 -24.23 4.48
C ARG A 77 -20.54 -23.30 3.68
N VAL A 78 -19.22 -23.39 3.91
CA VAL A 78 -18.24 -22.58 3.17
C VAL A 78 -18.23 -22.95 1.69
N ALA A 79 -18.29 -24.25 1.36
CA ALA A 79 -18.36 -24.71 -0.03
C ALA A 79 -19.63 -24.21 -0.75
N LEU A 80 -20.78 -24.24 -0.08
CA LEU A 80 -22.03 -23.73 -0.64
C LEU A 80 -21.98 -22.21 -0.83
N LEU A 81 -21.43 -21.47 0.14
CA LEU A 81 -21.21 -20.03 -0.01
C LEU A 81 -20.27 -19.72 -1.19
N ASN A 82 -19.20 -20.50 -1.35
CA ASN A 82 -18.28 -20.39 -2.47
C ASN A 82 -18.98 -20.63 -3.82
N ASN A 83 -19.88 -21.62 -3.89
CA ASN A 83 -20.70 -21.86 -5.09
C ASN A 83 -21.62 -20.66 -5.38
N ILE A 84 -22.37 -20.18 -4.38
CA ILE A 84 -23.25 -19.00 -4.52
C ILE A 84 -22.46 -17.80 -5.04
N MET A 85 -21.32 -17.49 -4.40
CA MET A 85 -20.48 -16.37 -4.81
C MET A 85 -19.87 -16.57 -6.20
N GLY A 86 -19.40 -17.77 -6.53
CA GLY A 86 -18.87 -18.11 -7.84
C GLY A 86 -19.90 -17.87 -8.95
N VAL A 87 -21.15 -18.32 -8.75
CA VAL A 87 -22.24 -18.09 -9.70
C VAL A 87 -22.54 -16.60 -9.84
N MET A 88 -22.62 -15.85 -8.73
CA MET A 88 -22.88 -14.41 -8.77
C MET A 88 -21.80 -13.64 -9.52
N VAL A 89 -20.53 -13.92 -9.23
CA VAL A 89 -19.37 -13.31 -9.91
C VAL A 89 -19.40 -13.61 -11.40
N ARG A 90 -19.67 -14.86 -11.80
CA ARG A 90 -19.82 -15.22 -13.22
C ARG A 90 -20.97 -14.47 -13.89
N CYS A 91 -22.10 -14.32 -13.21
CA CYS A 91 -23.24 -13.55 -13.73
C CYS A 91 -22.89 -12.07 -13.92
N LEU A 92 -22.20 -11.47 -12.93
CA LEU A 92 -21.76 -10.07 -12.98
C LEU A 92 -20.81 -9.83 -14.15
N LEU A 93 -19.78 -10.67 -14.28
CA LEU A 93 -18.80 -10.58 -15.37
C LEU A 93 -19.47 -10.74 -16.75
N PHE A 94 -20.38 -11.71 -16.88
CA PHE A 94 -21.12 -11.93 -18.11
C PHE A 94 -22.00 -10.72 -18.47
N ASP A 95 -22.78 -10.20 -17.52
CA ASP A 95 -23.63 -9.03 -17.75
C ASP A 95 -22.82 -7.78 -18.10
N TYR A 96 -21.70 -7.55 -17.41
CA TYR A 96 -20.79 -6.45 -17.71
C TYR A 96 -20.22 -6.55 -19.14
N GLU A 97 -19.65 -7.69 -19.51
CA GLU A 97 -19.06 -7.88 -20.84
C GLU A 97 -20.12 -7.81 -21.95
N GLU A 98 -21.32 -8.36 -21.74
CA GLU A 98 -22.41 -8.24 -22.72
C GLU A 98 -22.87 -6.80 -22.94
N LYS A 99 -23.00 -6.00 -21.87
CA LYS A 99 -23.36 -4.58 -22.00
C LYS A 99 -22.24 -3.77 -22.65
N LYS A 100 -20.98 -4.04 -22.28
CA LYS A 100 -19.79 -3.43 -22.87
C LYS A 100 -19.69 -3.70 -24.36
N LYS A 101 -19.87 -4.95 -24.81
CA LYS A 101 -19.90 -5.31 -26.25
C LYS A 101 -20.98 -4.57 -27.02
N LYS A 102 -22.12 -4.32 -26.39
CA LYS A 102 -23.26 -3.58 -26.99
C LYS A 102 -23.11 -2.06 -26.89
N GLY A 103 -22.01 -1.55 -26.31
CA GLY A 103 -21.82 -0.11 -26.08
C GLY A 103 -22.86 0.49 -25.12
N MET A 104 -23.49 -0.34 -24.28
CA MET A 104 -24.51 0.10 -23.33
C MET A 104 -23.88 0.49 -22.00
N ASN A 105 -24.47 1.49 -21.34
CA ASN A 105 -24.12 1.81 -19.96
C ASN A 105 -24.48 0.63 -19.05
N TRP A 106 -23.51 0.20 -18.23
CA TRP A 106 -23.69 -0.83 -17.23
C TRP A 106 -23.98 -0.20 -15.87
N ASP A 107 -24.97 -0.71 -15.14
CA ASP A 107 -25.41 -0.17 -13.86
C ASP A 107 -24.98 -1.09 -12.71
N GLN A 108 -23.99 -0.62 -11.94
CA GLN A 108 -23.43 -1.36 -10.81
C GLN A 108 -24.37 -1.51 -9.60
N ARG A 109 -25.45 -0.71 -9.51
CA ARG A 109 -26.24 -0.58 -8.27
C ARG A 109 -26.94 -1.87 -7.82
N PRO A 110 -27.57 -2.67 -8.70
CA PRO A 110 -28.16 -3.94 -8.29
C PRO A 110 -27.11 -4.94 -7.79
N TRP A 111 -25.97 -5.03 -8.49
CA TRP A 111 -24.85 -5.90 -8.13
C TRP A 111 -24.23 -5.50 -6.78
N PHE A 112 -24.03 -4.20 -6.58
CA PHE A 112 -23.61 -3.64 -5.29
C PHE A 112 -24.56 -4.01 -4.16
N ARG A 113 -25.87 -3.78 -4.34
CA ARG A 113 -26.88 -4.06 -3.32
C ARG A 113 -26.90 -5.53 -2.91
N LEU A 114 -26.86 -6.43 -3.89
CA LEU A 114 -26.85 -7.87 -3.64
C LEU A 114 -25.62 -8.30 -2.83
N LEU A 115 -24.43 -7.89 -3.26
CA LEU A 115 -23.18 -8.24 -2.59
C LEU A 115 -23.08 -7.60 -1.20
N LEU A 116 -23.50 -6.34 -1.06
CA LEU A 116 -23.48 -5.64 0.22
C LEU A 116 -24.39 -6.31 1.24
N ASN A 117 -25.61 -6.67 0.85
CA ASN A 117 -26.54 -7.37 1.75
C ASN A 117 -25.93 -8.68 2.25
N LEU A 118 -25.28 -9.46 1.38
CA LEU A 118 -24.62 -10.70 1.77
C LEU A 118 -23.42 -10.46 2.68
N VAL A 119 -22.58 -9.46 2.38
CA VAL A 119 -21.46 -9.06 3.23
C VAL A 119 -21.96 -8.70 4.62
N VAL A 120 -23.03 -7.91 4.72
CA VAL A 120 -23.58 -7.49 6.01
C VAL A 120 -24.14 -8.70 6.76
N ASP A 121 -25.05 -9.45 6.15
CA ASP A 121 -25.80 -10.51 6.81
C ASP A 121 -24.93 -11.70 7.26
N LEU A 122 -23.98 -12.12 6.42
CA LEU A 122 -23.09 -13.25 6.73
C LEU A 122 -21.99 -12.89 7.74
N ASN A 123 -21.76 -11.59 7.97
CA ASN A 123 -20.84 -11.11 9.00
C ASN A 123 -21.58 -10.65 10.27
N LEU A 124 -22.89 -10.79 10.42
CA LEU A 124 -23.53 -10.54 11.72
C LEU A 124 -23.10 -11.61 12.75
N PRO A 125 -22.94 -11.24 14.03
CA PRO A 125 -22.65 -12.21 15.09
C PRO A 125 -23.66 -13.36 15.09
N ASN A 126 -23.18 -14.59 14.93
CA ASN A 126 -24.02 -15.78 14.83
C ASN A 126 -23.21 -17.04 15.16
N GLN A 127 -23.66 -17.81 16.16
CA GLN A 127 -23.01 -19.05 16.62
C GLN A 127 -22.75 -20.07 15.50
N ARG A 128 -23.54 -20.03 14.41
CA ARG A 128 -23.36 -20.92 13.25
C ARG A 128 -22.29 -20.46 12.28
N TYR A 129 -21.93 -19.18 12.32
CA TYR A 129 -20.93 -18.55 11.46
C TYR A 129 -19.58 -18.39 12.15
N ASP A 130 -19.54 -18.27 13.48
CA ASP A 130 -18.30 -18.13 14.24
C ASP A 130 -17.22 -19.18 13.86
N PRO A 131 -17.55 -20.49 13.70
CA PRO A 131 -16.54 -21.49 13.30
C PRO A 131 -16.03 -21.34 11.86
N ILE A 132 -16.78 -20.65 10.99
CA ILE A 132 -16.48 -20.51 9.55
C ILE A 132 -16.16 -19.07 9.15
N GLN A 133 -16.02 -18.15 10.11
CA GLN A 133 -15.85 -16.72 9.85
C GLN A 133 -14.66 -16.42 8.93
N ALA A 134 -13.52 -17.10 9.13
CA ALA A 134 -12.36 -16.95 8.25
C ALA A 134 -12.66 -17.45 6.82
N GLY A 135 -13.40 -18.55 6.69
CA GLY A 135 -13.83 -19.08 5.38
C GLY A 135 -14.79 -18.14 4.66
N ILE A 136 -15.75 -17.54 5.39
CA ILE A 136 -16.66 -16.51 4.83
C ILE A 136 -15.85 -15.33 4.28
N LEU A 137 -14.94 -14.78 5.08
CA LEU A 137 -14.09 -13.67 4.66
C LEU A 137 -13.19 -14.02 3.47
N GLY A 138 -12.63 -15.24 3.45
CA GLY A 138 -11.84 -15.75 2.33
C GLY A 138 -12.64 -15.82 1.04
N VAL A 139 -13.87 -16.36 1.06
CA VAL A 139 -14.74 -16.45 -0.11
C VAL A 139 -15.08 -15.05 -0.65
N PHE A 140 -15.43 -14.09 0.21
CA PHE A 140 -15.65 -12.70 -0.22
C PHE A 140 -14.39 -12.06 -0.79
N GLY A 141 -13.24 -12.26 -0.13
CA GLY A 141 -11.96 -11.76 -0.60
C GLY A 141 -11.60 -12.26 -2.00
N SER A 142 -11.72 -13.57 -2.24
CA SER A 142 -11.51 -14.16 -3.57
C SER A 142 -12.50 -13.63 -4.60
N ALA A 143 -13.78 -13.51 -4.24
CA ALA A 143 -14.79 -12.97 -5.14
C ALA A 143 -14.47 -11.52 -5.54
N PHE A 144 -14.11 -10.66 -4.58
CA PHE A 144 -13.76 -9.26 -4.83
C PHE A 144 -12.47 -9.12 -5.64
N HIS A 145 -11.47 -9.96 -5.41
CA HIS A 145 -10.27 -9.99 -6.24
C HIS A 145 -10.57 -10.33 -7.71
N ILE A 146 -11.50 -11.27 -7.97
CA ILE A 146 -11.89 -11.65 -9.33
C ILE A 146 -12.61 -10.51 -10.05
N ILE A 147 -13.50 -9.77 -9.37
CA ILE A 147 -14.26 -8.64 -9.94
C ILE A 147 -13.58 -7.28 -9.70
N GLN A 148 -12.26 -7.28 -9.50
CA GLN A 148 -11.50 -6.07 -9.22
C GLN A 148 -11.61 -5.02 -10.33
N PRO A 149 -11.30 -3.74 -10.06
CA PRO A 149 -11.50 -2.65 -11.01
C PRO A 149 -10.72 -2.78 -12.32
N LEU A 150 -9.56 -3.46 -12.34
CA LEU A 150 -8.84 -3.76 -13.59
C LEU A 150 -9.61 -4.71 -14.52
N VAL A 151 -10.45 -5.59 -13.95
CA VAL A 151 -11.28 -6.54 -14.69
C VAL A 151 -12.63 -5.90 -15.04
N VAL A 152 -13.25 -5.21 -14.07
CA VAL A 152 -14.56 -4.57 -14.24
C VAL A 152 -14.47 -3.07 -13.88
N PRO A 153 -13.90 -2.21 -14.76
CA PRO A 153 -13.77 -0.78 -14.48
C PRO A 153 -15.08 -0.07 -14.12
N GLY A 154 -16.20 -0.52 -14.70
CA GLY A 154 -17.53 0.02 -14.42
C GLY A 154 -18.06 -0.27 -13.00
N PHE A 155 -17.38 -1.16 -12.27
CA PHE A 155 -17.71 -1.53 -10.89
C PHE A 155 -16.81 -0.86 -9.84
N ALA A 156 -15.84 -0.03 -10.25
CA ALA A 156 -14.79 0.46 -9.37
C ALA A 156 -15.28 1.17 -8.09
N PHE A 157 -16.36 1.96 -8.19
CA PHE A 157 -16.94 2.66 -7.02
C PHE A 157 -17.65 1.71 -6.07
N ALA A 158 -18.57 0.88 -6.58
CA ALA A 158 -19.25 -0.13 -5.78
C ALA A 158 -18.26 -1.12 -5.15
N TRP A 159 -17.24 -1.50 -5.91
CA TRP A 159 -16.16 -2.36 -5.45
C TRP A 159 -15.41 -1.73 -4.28
N LEU A 160 -15.00 -0.45 -4.39
CA LEU A 160 -14.33 0.25 -3.29
C LEU A 160 -15.20 0.30 -2.03
N GLU A 161 -16.49 0.60 -2.18
CA GLU A 161 -17.43 0.60 -1.05
C GLU A 161 -17.58 -0.78 -0.40
N LEU A 162 -17.61 -1.87 -1.18
CA LEU A 162 -17.68 -3.24 -0.68
C LEU A 162 -16.43 -3.64 0.08
N VAL A 163 -15.25 -3.46 -0.54
CA VAL A 163 -13.98 -3.92 0.06
C VAL A 163 -13.60 -3.10 1.28
N SER A 164 -14.02 -1.83 1.37
CA SER A 164 -13.77 -0.97 2.53
C SER A 164 -14.90 -0.98 3.57
N HIS A 165 -15.95 -1.79 3.36
CA HIS A 165 -17.12 -1.79 4.23
C HIS A 165 -16.78 -2.23 5.66
N ARG A 166 -17.36 -1.55 6.66
CA ARG A 166 -17.13 -1.81 8.11
C ARG A 166 -17.44 -3.24 8.57
N SER A 167 -18.33 -3.93 7.86
CA SER A 167 -18.67 -5.34 8.15
C SER A 167 -17.70 -6.35 7.53
N PHE A 168 -16.77 -5.91 6.69
CA PHE A 168 -15.83 -6.77 5.97
C PHE A 168 -14.38 -6.45 6.31
N PHE A 169 -13.91 -5.26 5.95
CA PHE A 169 -12.48 -4.94 5.98
C PHE A 169 -11.85 -5.01 7.38
N PRO A 170 -12.45 -4.42 8.43
CA PRO A 170 -11.92 -4.57 9.79
C PRO A 170 -11.84 -6.04 10.23
N ARG A 171 -12.75 -6.89 9.78
CA ARG A 171 -12.79 -8.31 10.18
C ARG A 171 -11.65 -9.13 9.60
N LEU A 172 -11.05 -8.69 8.49
CA LEU A 172 -9.82 -9.26 7.97
C LEU A 172 -8.61 -8.91 8.85
N LEU A 173 -8.64 -7.72 9.47
CA LEU A 173 -7.48 -7.14 10.15
C LEU A 173 -7.46 -7.35 11.68
N LEU A 174 -8.62 -7.52 12.30
CA LEU A 174 -8.80 -7.73 13.74
C LEU A 174 -8.24 -9.07 14.30
N PRO A 175 -8.24 -10.21 13.57
CA PRO A 175 -7.68 -11.45 14.08
C PRO A 175 -6.20 -11.30 14.48
N LYS A 176 -5.86 -11.71 15.70
CA LYS A 176 -4.51 -11.54 16.28
C LYS A 176 -3.42 -12.32 15.54
N ASP A 177 -3.79 -13.42 14.90
CA ASP A 177 -2.91 -14.27 14.10
C ASP A 177 -2.72 -13.77 12.66
N GLN A 178 -3.28 -12.59 12.33
CA GLN A 178 -3.10 -11.91 11.05
C GLN A 178 -3.57 -12.74 9.83
N LYS A 179 -4.41 -13.76 10.05
CA LYS A 179 -4.84 -14.69 9.00
C LYS A 179 -5.59 -14.06 7.83
N GLY A 180 -6.21 -12.88 8.03
CA GLY A 180 -6.92 -12.15 6.98
C GLY A 180 -6.09 -11.05 6.31
N TRP A 181 -4.86 -10.79 6.78
CA TRP A 181 -4.07 -9.66 6.32
C TRP A 181 -3.65 -9.79 4.85
N ASN A 182 -3.31 -11.00 4.40
CA ASN A 182 -3.00 -11.26 2.99
C ASN A 182 -4.16 -10.94 2.05
N VAL A 183 -5.40 -11.25 2.46
CA VAL A 183 -6.60 -10.92 1.68
C VAL A 183 -6.81 -9.41 1.63
N ALA A 184 -6.71 -8.71 2.77
CA ALA A 184 -6.85 -7.26 2.81
C ALA A 184 -5.75 -6.56 1.99
N HIS A 185 -4.52 -7.08 2.06
CA HIS A 185 -3.38 -6.61 1.29
C HIS A 185 -3.61 -6.78 -0.22
N GLN A 186 -4.05 -7.97 -0.67
CA GLN A 186 -4.34 -8.21 -2.09
C GLN A 186 -5.38 -7.23 -2.63
N LEU A 187 -6.48 -7.00 -1.90
CA LEU A 187 -7.52 -6.06 -2.33
C LEU A 187 -6.99 -4.62 -2.40
N LEU A 188 -6.18 -4.17 -1.45
CA LEU A 188 -5.57 -2.84 -1.57
C LEU A 188 -4.61 -2.74 -2.76
N VAL A 189 -3.85 -3.79 -3.04
CA VAL A 189 -2.98 -3.84 -4.22
C VAL A 189 -3.80 -3.76 -5.51
N ASP A 190 -4.90 -4.49 -5.62
CA ASP A 190 -5.82 -4.44 -6.78
C ASP A 190 -6.33 -3.01 -7.03
N LEU A 191 -6.72 -2.29 -5.97
CA LEU A 191 -7.17 -0.89 -6.04
C LEU A 191 -6.06 0.03 -6.53
N LEU A 192 -4.87 -0.10 -5.97
CA LEU A 192 -3.75 0.77 -6.27
C LEU A 192 -3.23 0.53 -7.70
N LEU A 193 -3.17 -0.73 -8.13
CA LEU A 193 -2.81 -1.09 -9.51
C LEU A 193 -3.81 -0.55 -10.54
N PHE A 194 -5.11 -0.48 -10.21
CA PHE A 194 -6.10 0.15 -11.08
C PHE A 194 -5.86 1.66 -11.24
N LEU A 195 -5.50 2.35 -10.16
CA LEU A 195 -5.24 3.79 -10.17
C LEU A 195 -3.87 4.16 -10.77
N GLU A 196 -2.88 3.27 -10.66
CA GLU A 196 -1.48 3.49 -11.00
C GLU A 196 -1.29 4.19 -12.36
N PRO A 197 -1.88 3.74 -13.49
CA PRO A 197 -1.57 4.32 -14.79
C PRO A 197 -2.09 5.76 -14.94
N SER A 198 -3.28 6.02 -14.39
CA SER A 198 -3.89 7.37 -14.38
C SER A 198 -3.11 8.32 -13.47
N LEU A 199 -2.65 7.82 -12.32
CA LEU A 199 -1.87 8.58 -11.35
C LEU A 199 -0.46 8.91 -11.89
N ARG A 200 0.23 7.94 -12.51
CA ARG A 200 1.55 8.15 -13.12
C ARG A 200 1.50 9.17 -14.26
N LYS A 201 0.48 9.10 -15.11
CA LYS A 201 0.30 9.99 -16.28
C LYS A 201 -0.38 11.32 -15.94
N ILE A 202 -0.83 11.51 -14.69
CA ILE A 202 -1.61 12.69 -14.26
C ILE A 202 -2.89 12.87 -15.13
N SER A 203 -3.47 11.75 -15.57
CA SER A 203 -4.72 11.74 -16.35
C SER A 203 -5.91 11.52 -15.42
N LEU A 204 -6.31 12.59 -14.74
CA LEU A 204 -7.28 12.56 -13.64
C LEU A 204 -8.66 13.04 -14.09
N SER A 205 -9.45 12.15 -14.68
CA SER A 205 -10.87 12.40 -14.93
C SER A 205 -11.62 12.69 -13.62
N GLY A 206 -12.81 13.30 -13.68
CA GLY A 206 -13.63 13.54 -12.48
C GLY A 206 -13.90 12.27 -11.66
N ALA A 207 -14.11 11.14 -12.34
CA ALA A 207 -14.28 9.84 -11.71
C ALA A 207 -13.00 9.36 -11.00
N ILE A 208 -11.83 9.45 -11.66
CA ILE A 208 -10.56 9.05 -11.05
C ILE A 208 -10.21 9.94 -9.85
N LYS A 209 -10.48 11.25 -9.91
CA LYS A 209 -10.33 12.15 -8.75
C LYS A 209 -11.17 11.71 -7.56
N LYS A 210 -12.44 11.35 -7.80
CA LYS A 210 -13.33 10.86 -6.74
C LYS A 210 -12.90 9.50 -6.19
N LEU A 211 -12.41 8.60 -7.04
CA LEU A 211 -11.89 7.31 -6.61
C LEU A 211 -10.58 7.47 -5.80
N TYR A 212 -9.72 8.40 -6.20
CA TYR A 212 -8.52 8.78 -5.44
C TYR A 212 -8.88 9.34 -4.05
N GLU A 213 -9.86 10.25 -3.96
CA GLU A 213 -10.37 10.77 -2.67
C GLU A 213 -10.87 9.63 -1.78
N GLY A 214 -11.64 8.68 -2.34
CA GLY A 214 -12.10 7.49 -1.62
C GLY A 214 -10.95 6.61 -1.15
N THR A 215 -9.96 6.37 -2.00
CA THR A 215 -8.75 5.59 -1.68
C THR A 215 -7.97 6.24 -0.54
N LEU A 216 -7.78 7.56 -0.57
CA LEU A 216 -7.12 8.30 0.50
C LEU A 216 -7.88 8.16 1.83
N ARG A 217 -9.21 8.22 1.82
CA ARG A 217 -10.03 8.00 3.03
C ARG A 217 -9.83 6.60 3.62
N VAL A 218 -9.80 5.56 2.78
CA VAL A 218 -9.53 4.18 3.22
C VAL A 218 -8.15 4.08 3.85
N LEU A 219 -7.12 4.66 3.22
CA LEU A 219 -5.76 4.66 3.77
C LEU A 219 -5.65 5.45 5.09
N LEU A 220 -6.39 6.55 5.25
CA LEU A 220 -6.43 7.31 6.50
C LEU A 220 -7.12 6.54 7.63
N VAL A 221 -8.21 5.82 7.34
CA VAL A 221 -8.84 4.91 8.32
C VAL A 221 -7.87 3.80 8.71
N LEU A 222 -7.18 3.20 7.74
CA LEU A 222 -6.15 2.19 8.01
C LEU A 222 -5.00 2.72 8.84
N LEU A 223 -4.54 3.94 8.58
CA LEU A 223 -3.49 4.60 9.35
C LEU A 223 -3.91 4.77 10.82
N HIS A 224 -5.16 5.13 11.07
CA HIS A 224 -5.68 5.32 12.41
C HIS A 224 -5.96 3.98 13.12
N ASP A 225 -6.74 3.10 12.51
CA ASP A 225 -7.28 1.90 13.17
C ASP A 225 -6.34 0.69 13.09
N PHE A 226 -5.54 0.58 12.02
CA PHE A 226 -4.71 -0.60 11.71
C PHE A 226 -3.29 -0.22 11.23
N PRO A 227 -2.55 0.67 11.93
CA PRO A 227 -1.26 1.16 11.43
C PRO A 227 -0.21 0.06 11.29
N SER A 228 -0.22 -0.97 12.14
CA SER A 228 0.70 -2.11 12.03
C SER A 228 0.59 -2.85 10.69
N PHE A 229 -0.61 -2.90 10.10
CA PHE A 229 -0.84 -3.52 8.79
C PHE A 229 -0.18 -2.71 7.67
N LEU A 230 -0.39 -1.38 7.65
CA LEU A 230 0.29 -0.49 6.69
C LEU A 230 1.81 -0.52 6.87
N ALA A 231 2.28 -0.52 8.12
CA ALA A 231 3.70 -0.59 8.44
C ALA A 231 4.34 -1.89 7.96
N GLY A 232 3.67 -3.04 8.11
CA GLY A 232 4.16 -4.35 7.68
C GLY A 232 4.23 -4.50 6.16
N TYR A 233 3.22 -4.01 5.42
CA TYR A 233 3.13 -4.13 3.96
C TYR A 233 3.65 -2.92 3.18
N HIS A 234 4.28 -1.95 3.86
CA HIS A 234 4.71 -0.67 3.29
C HIS A 234 5.46 -0.79 1.94
N LEU A 235 6.38 -1.76 1.81
CA LEU A 235 7.18 -1.99 0.60
C LEU A 235 6.27 -2.33 -0.58
N SER A 236 5.47 -3.39 -0.46
CA SER A 236 4.57 -3.83 -1.53
C SER A 236 3.53 -2.77 -1.90
N LEU A 237 3.00 -2.02 -0.93
CA LEU A 237 2.04 -0.95 -1.19
C LEU A 237 2.70 0.24 -1.89
N CYS A 238 3.91 0.64 -1.47
CA CYS A 238 4.67 1.70 -2.15
C CYS A 238 5.13 1.29 -3.56
N ASN A 239 5.37 0.00 -3.82
CA ASN A 239 5.77 -0.51 -5.13
C ASN A 239 4.67 -0.34 -6.21
N VAL A 240 3.40 -0.29 -5.81
CA VAL A 240 2.26 -0.11 -6.73
C VAL A 240 1.72 1.32 -6.77
N ILE A 241 2.26 2.22 -5.95
CA ILE A 241 1.92 3.65 -5.96
C ILE A 241 3.01 4.41 -6.72
N PRO A 242 2.70 5.20 -7.76
CA PRO A 242 3.71 5.99 -8.48
C PRO A 242 4.49 6.96 -7.57
N GLU A 243 5.75 7.27 -7.93
CA GLU A 243 6.62 8.16 -7.14
C GLU A 243 6.03 9.57 -6.97
N ASN A 244 5.32 10.07 -7.98
CA ASN A 244 4.67 11.38 -7.94
C ASN A 244 3.45 11.42 -6.98
N CYS A 245 2.95 10.27 -6.50
CA CYS A 245 1.85 10.19 -5.54
C CYS A 245 2.35 10.26 -4.09
N ILE A 246 3.09 11.32 -3.80
CA ILE A 246 3.81 11.51 -2.54
C ILE A 246 2.85 11.46 -1.33
N GLN A 247 1.65 12.07 -1.40
CA GLN A 247 0.68 12.04 -0.30
C GLN A 247 0.23 10.61 0.06
N LEU A 248 -0.05 9.75 -0.93
CA LEU A 248 -0.48 8.38 -0.67
C LEU A 248 0.66 7.59 -0.01
N ARG A 249 1.89 7.76 -0.51
CA ARG A 249 3.08 7.14 0.08
C ARG A 249 3.31 7.66 1.50
N ASN A 250 3.19 8.96 1.75
CA ASN A 250 3.34 9.55 3.09
C ASN A 250 2.37 8.95 4.10
N VAL A 251 1.10 8.74 3.73
CA VAL A 251 0.11 8.10 4.63
C VAL A 251 0.56 6.70 5.04
N ILE A 252 1.03 5.89 4.10
CA ILE A 252 1.54 4.53 4.38
C ILE A 252 2.81 4.57 5.23
N LEU A 253 3.76 5.43 4.84
CA LEU A 253 5.09 5.51 5.48
C LEU A 253 5.06 6.18 6.87
N SER A 254 3.97 6.90 7.18
CA SER A 254 3.74 7.46 8.52
C SER A 254 3.09 6.49 9.49
N ALA A 255 2.74 5.27 9.04
CA ALA A 255 2.13 4.27 9.90
C ALA A 255 3.11 3.78 10.97
N VAL A 256 2.66 3.84 12.23
CA VAL A 256 3.47 3.50 13.41
C VAL A 256 2.80 2.33 14.14
N PRO A 257 3.51 1.22 14.39
CA PRO A 257 2.93 0.07 15.07
C PRO A 257 2.24 0.43 16.39
N LYS A 258 1.10 -0.21 16.68
CA LYS A 258 0.35 0.03 17.91
C LYS A 258 1.24 -0.22 19.14
N GLY A 259 1.20 0.70 20.10
CA GLY A 259 1.96 0.61 21.35
C GLY A 259 3.30 1.35 21.35
N MET A 260 3.75 1.87 20.20
CA MET A 260 4.94 2.72 20.12
C MET A 260 4.57 4.20 20.32
N THR A 261 5.29 4.89 21.20
CA THR A 261 5.17 6.35 21.35
C THR A 261 6.34 7.02 20.65
N LEU A 262 6.03 7.97 19.76
CA LEU A 262 7.06 8.69 19.03
C LEU A 262 7.59 9.86 19.87
N PRO A 263 8.92 10.01 19.99
CA PRO A 263 9.48 11.24 20.53
C PRO A 263 9.23 12.39 19.55
N ASP A 264 8.94 13.58 20.06
CA ASP A 264 8.71 14.76 19.20
C ASP A 264 10.02 15.13 18.46
N PRO A 265 10.04 15.10 17.10
CA PRO A 265 11.20 15.50 16.29
C PRO A 265 11.75 16.89 16.59
N PHE A 266 10.92 17.80 17.11
CA PHE A 266 11.30 19.18 17.40
C PHE A 266 11.85 19.38 18.82
N THR A 267 11.94 18.31 19.62
CA THR A 267 12.55 18.36 20.96
C THR A 267 14.01 18.82 20.85
N PRO A 268 14.40 19.92 21.54
CA PRO A 268 15.79 20.37 21.51
C PRO A 268 16.75 19.30 22.01
N ASN A 269 17.85 19.09 21.27
CA ASN A 269 18.90 18.12 21.60
C ASN A 269 18.40 16.67 21.78
N LEU A 270 17.37 16.26 21.03
CA LEU A 270 16.91 14.88 20.98
C LEU A 270 18.05 13.94 20.58
N LYS A 271 18.42 13.02 21.50
CA LYS A 271 19.51 12.05 21.27
C LYS A 271 18.95 10.79 20.61
N ILE A 272 18.93 10.77 19.28
CA ILE A 272 18.41 9.64 18.50
C ILE A 272 19.15 8.35 18.85
N ASP A 273 20.47 8.40 19.01
CA ASP A 273 21.30 7.23 19.32
C ASP A 273 21.03 6.60 20.70
N SER A 274 20.23 7.27 21.55
CA SER A 274 19.82 6.75 22.87
C SER A 274 18.47 6.02 22.86
N LEU A 275 17.74 6.07 21.76
CA LEU A 275 16.43 5.42 21.64
C LEU A 275 16.62 3.91 21.51
N PRO A 276 16.01 3.08 22.36
CA PRO A 276 16.18 1.62 22.28
C PRO A 276 15.65 1.03 20.96
N GLU A 277 14.64 1.67 20.36
CA GLU A 277 14.00 1.21 19.13
C GLU A 277 14.94 1.21 17.92
N ILE A 278 16.00 2.03 17.91
CA ILE A 278 16.95 2.09 16.77
C ILE A 278 17.77 0.79 16.62
N SER A 279 17.76 -0.09 17.61
CA SER A 279 18.39 -1.41 17.52
C SER A 279 17.39 -2.51 17.15
N GLN A 280 16.11 -2.19 16.97
CA GLN A 280 15.05 -3.15 16.71
C GLN A 280 14.65 -3.16 15.23
N ASP A 281 14.62 -4.35 14.65
CA ASP A 281 14.20 -4.54 13.27
C ASP A 281 12.67 -4.39 13.14
N PRO A 282 12.19 -3.54 12.22
CA PRO A 282 10.77 -3.40 11.96
C PRO A 282 10.23 -4.61 11.19
N PRO A 283 8.99 -5.08 11.44
CA PRO A 283 8.39 -6.15 10.66
C PRO A 283 8.23 -5.75 9.19
N VAL A 284 8.63 -6.64 8.28
CA VAL A 284 8.39 -6.52 6.84
C VAL A 284 7.66 -7.78 6.39
N LEU A 285 6.41 -7.62 5.95
CA LEU A 285 5.53 -8.72 5.53
C LEU A 285 5.50 -8.91 4.01
N SER A 286 6.07 -7.96 3.27
CA SER A 286 6.21 -8.04 1.82
C SER A 286 7.32 -9.01 1.41
N ASP A 287 7.13 -9.71 0.29
CA ASP A 287 8.21 -10.47 -0.33
C ASP A 287 9.27 -9.51 -0.91
N ILE A 288 10.45 -9.51 -0.29
CA ILE A 288 11.60 -8.72 -0.72
C ILE A 288 12.36 -9.46 -1.84
N LEU A 289 12.41 -10.79 -1.77
CA LEU A 289 13.34 -11.59 -2.56
C LEU A 289 12.81 -11.90 -3.96
N GLY A 290 11.49 -11.95 -4.15
CA GLY A 290 10.88 -12.23 -5.45
C GLY A 290 11.38 -11.30 -6.57
N SER A 291 11.49 -10.00 -6.32
CA SER A 291 12.00 -9.04 -7.34
C SER A 291 13.51 -9.14 -7.60
N LEU A 292 14.25 -9.82 -6.72
CA LEU A 292 15.71 -9.93 -6.75
C LEU A 292 16.21 -11.32 -7.17
N GLU A 293 15.33 -12.26 -7.52
CA GLU A 293 15.69 -13.66 -7.80
C GLU A 293 16.87 -13.79 -8.78
N SER A 294 16.85 -13.04 -9.89
CA SER A 294 17.92 -13.04 -10.90
C SER A 294 19.21 -12.30 -10.51
N LEU A 295 19.19 -11.54 -9.41
CA LEU A 295 20.34 -10.79 -8.87
C LEU A 295 20.96 -11.48 -7.65
N ARG A 296 20.17 -12.32 -6.97
CA ARG A 296 20.43 -12.74 -5.59
C ARG A 296 21.78 -13.43 -5.41
N SER A 297 22.11 -14.42 -6.23
CA SER A 297 23.35 -15.19 -6.07
C SER A 297 24.60 -14.32 -6.21
N ASP A 298 24.64 -13.43 -7.22
CA ASP A 298 25.79 -12.55 -7.42
C ASP A 298 25.85 -11.46 -6.33
N LEU A 299 24.69 -10.92 -5.94
CA LEU A 299 24.56 -9.93 -4.89
C LEU A 299 25.07 -10.49 -3.55
N ASP A 300 24.63 -11.68 -3.16
CA ASP A 300 25.04 -12.31 -1.90
C ASP A 300 26.54 -12.65 -1.90
N ALA A 301 27.09 -13.09 -3.02
CA ALA A 301 28.54 -13.33 -3.16
C ALA A 301 29.35 -12.04 -3.01
N PHE A 302 28.90 -10.94 -3.63
CA PHE A 302 29.53 -9.63 -3.50
C PHE A 302 29.45 -9.08 -2.08
N LEU A 303 28.26 -9.15 -1.46
CA LEU A 303 28.09 -8.67 -0.08
C LEU A 303 28.94 -9.46 0.92
N LYS A 304 29.09 -10.78 0.74
CA LYS A 304 29.82 -11.61 1.70
C LYS A 304 31.31 -11.27 1.75
N ASP A 305 32.00 -11.42 0.62
CA ASP A 305 33.46 -11.42 0.54
C ASP A 305 34.01 -10.49 -0.57
N ARG A 306 33.19 -9.57 -1.11
CA ARG A 306 33.50 -8.76 -2.31
C ARG A 306 33.92 -9.61 -3.52
N GLN A 307 33.48 -10.87 -3.55
CA GLN A 307 33.61 -11.73 -4.73
C GLN A 307 32.77 -11.15 -5.87
N ARG A 308 33.16 -11.38 -7.13
CA ARG A 308 32.53 -10.73 -8.31
C ARG A 308 32.67 -9.20 -8.26
N ALA A 309 33.90 -8.70 -8.23
CA ALA A 309 34.18 -7.26 -8.22
C ALA A 309 33.56 -6.51 -9.43
N ASP A 310 33.31 -7.22 -10.53
CA ASP A 310 32.60 -6.76 -11.71
C ASP A 310 31.08 -6.57 -11.49
N PHE A 311 30.50 -7.17 -10.45
CA PHE A 311 29.06 -7.09 -10.13
C PHE A 311 28.58 -5.64 -10.04
N VAL A 312 29.28 -4.80 -9.27
CA VAL A 312 28.92 -3.38 -9.09
C VAL A 312 28.93 -2.64 -10.43
N SER A 313 29.94 -2.90 -11.26
CA SER A 313 30.06 -2.28 -12.58
C SER A 313 28.94 -2.72 -13.55
N GLY A 314 28.48 -3.97 -13.44
CA GLY A 314 27.39 -4.55 -14.24
C GLY A 314 25.99 -4.44 -13.63
N LEU A 315 25.84 -3.77 -12.48
CA LEU A 315 24.58 -3.74 -11.74
C LEU A 315 23.48 -2.96 -12.46
N ILE A 316 23.79 -1.74 -12.92
CA ILE A 316 22.80 -0.80 -13.45
C ILE A 316 21.92 -1.40 -14.57
N PRO A 317 22.48 -2.04 -15.62
CA PRO A 317 21.67 -2.66 -16.66
C PRO A 317 20.68 -3.72 -16.15
N ARG A 318 21.00 -4.40 -15.05
CA ARG A 318 20.16 -5.45 -14.45
C ARG A 318 18.99 -4.87 -13.62
N LEU A 319 18.98 -3.56 -13.38
CA LEU A 319 17.91 -2.82 -12.70
C LEU A 319 16.87 -2.23 -13.65
N TYR A 320 17.07 -2.35 -14.97
CA TYR A 320 16.12 -1.87 -15.95
C TYR A 320 14.97 -2.86 -16.19
N LYS A 321 13.83 -2.32 -16.62
CA LYS A 321 12.71 -3.12 -17.11
C LYS A 321 13.13 -3.87 -18.39
N ALA A 322 12.61 -5.09 -18.60
CA ALA A 322 13.04 -5.95 -19.72
C ALA A 322 12.95 -5.30 -21.12
N SER A 323 12.00 -4.38 -21.33
CA SER A 323 11.71 -3.76 -22.63
C SER A 323 12.18 -2.32 -22.77
N SER A 324 12.86 -1.75 -21.77
CA SER A 324 13.27 -0.33 -21.80
C SER A 324 14.52 -0.08 -20.97
N LYS A 325 15.17 1.08 -21.16
CA LYS A 325 16.23 1.55 -20.25
C LYS A 325 15.67 2.31 -19.03
N GLU A 326 14.39 2.15 -18.73
CA GLU A 326 13.77 2.71 -17.54
C GLU A 326 14.06 1.80 -16.33
N VAL A 327 14.41 2.42 -15.21
CA VAL A 327 14.64 1.71 -13.94
C VAL A 327 13.35 1.07 -13.44
N ASP A 328 13.45 -0.19 -13.02
CA ASP A 328 12.36 -0.93 -12.39
C ASP A 328 12.28 -0.55 -10.89
N SER A 329 11.38 0.38 -10.57
CA SER A 329 11.23 0.92 -9.21
C SER A 329 11.00 -0.16 -8.15
N PRO A 330 10.05 -1.12 -8.29
CA PRO A 330 9.93 -2.26 -7.38
C PRO A 330 11.23 -3.03 -7.14
N ARG A 331 12.01 -3.30 -8.19
CA ARG A 331 13.30 -3.99 -8.07
C ARG A 331 14.33 -3.16 -7.30
N VAL A 332 14.39 -1.84 -7.54
CA VAL A 332 15.27 -0.94 -6.78
C VAL A 332 14.84 -0.83 -5.32
N ASN A 333 13.54 -0.72 -5.05
CA ASN A 333 13.01 -0.69 -3.69
C ASN A 333 13.38 -1.96 -2.91
N ALA A 334 13.22 -3.13 -3.54
CA ALA A 334 13.63 -4.41 -2.97
C ALA A 334 15.13 -4.49 -2.73
N LEU A 335 15.95 -4.08 -3.72
CA LEU A 335 17.41 -4.07 -3.61
C LEU A 335 17.88 -3.20 -2.44
N VAL A 336 17.40 -1.95 -2.38
CA VAL A 336 17.79 -0.99 -1.35
C VAL A 336 17.42 -1.52 0.04
N LEU A 337 16.20 -2.02 0.23
CA LEU A 337 15.80 -2.60 1.52
C LEU A 337 16.64 -3.83 1.88
N TYR A 338 16.85 -4.75 0.93
CA TYR A 338 17.61 -5.96 1.16
C TYR A 338 19.05 -5.66 1.60
N ILE A 339 19.77 -4.81 0.87
CA ILE A 339 21.15 -4.46 1.22
C ILE A 339 21.21 -3.66 2.52
N GLY A 340 20.18 -2.85 2.84
CA GLY A 340 20.11 -2.18 4.14
C GLY A 340 20.00 -3.17 5.31
N ILE A 341 19.13 -4.17 5.19
CA ILE A 341 18.99 -5.25 6.20
C ILE A 341 20.34 -5.97 6.39
N ARG A 342 21.04 -6.29 5.29
CA ARG A 342 22.37 -6.94 5.36
C ARG A 342 23.43 -6.03 5.98
N GLY A 343 23.38 -4.73 5.70
CA GLY A 343 24.29 -3.73 6.26
C GLY A 343 24.09 -3.55 7.77
N ILE A 344 22.85 -3.53 8.24
CA ILE A 344 22.51 -3.50 9.67
C ILE A 344 23.08 -4.73 10.38
N ASP A 345 22.82 -5.92 9.85
CA ASP A 345 23.32 -7.19 10.41
C ASP A 345 24.86 -7.20 10.50
N ARG A 346 25.55 -6.69 9.48
CA ARG A 346 27.01 -6.55 9.47
C ARG A 346 27.50 -5.62 10.58
N LEU A 347 26.91 -4.43 10.69
CA LEU A 347 27.35 -3.42 11.65
C LEU A 347 27.07 -3.84 13.10
N GLN A 348 25.96 -4.55 13.35
CA GLN A 348 25.62 -5.07 14.68
C GLN A 348 26.52 -6.25 15.11
N LYS A 349 26.93 -7.11 14.17
CA LYS A 349 27.79 -8.28 14.46
C LYS A 349 29.28 -7.95 14.56
N SER A 350 29.71 -6.82 14.00
CA SER A 350 31.12 -6.46 13.97
C SER A 350 31.62 -6.08 15.38
N GLN A 351 32.57 -6.86 15.91
CA GLN A 351 33.26 -6.55 17.18
C GLN A 351 34.19 -5.33 17.05
N VAL A 352 34.62 -5.01 15.83
CA VAL A 352 35.36 -3.79 15.49
C VAL A 352 34.35 -2.73 15.06
N HIS A 353 34.50 -1.48 15.48
CA HIS A 353 33.67 -0.35 15.01
C HIS A 353 33.88 -0.12 13.50
N GLN A 354 33.30 -0.98 12.65
CA GLN A 354 33.25 -0.77 11.21
C GLN A 354 32.38 0.45 10.96
N THR A 355 32.95 1.44 10.28
CA THR A 355 32.23 2.62 9.87
C THR A 355 31.43 2.30 8.62
N LEU A 356 30.23 2.89 8.50
CA LEU A 356 29.35 2.76 7.34
C LEU A 356 30.09 2.93 6.00
N ALA A 357 31.07 3.84 5.97
CA ALA A 357 31.83 4.28 4.80
C ALA A 357 32.56 3.18 4.01
N HIS A 358 32.86 2.03 4.61
CA HIS A 358 33.66 0.97 3.97
C HIS A 358 32.90 -0.34 3.74
N THR A 359 31.57 -0.29 3.80
CA THR A 359 30.71 -1.47 3.63
C THR A 359 30.40 -1.75 2.15
N PRO A 360 30.35 -3.02 1.70
CA PRO A 360 29.94 -3.36 0.33
C PRO A 360 28.49 -2.95 0.05
N GLU A 361 27.63 -2.91 1.06
CA GLU A 361 26.26 -2.41 0.94
C GLU A 361 26.22 -0.93 0.54
N LEU A 362 27.07 -0.09 1.14
CA LEU A 362 27.16 1.32 0.79
C LEU A 362 27.76 1.53 -0.60
N GLU A 363 28.71 0.69 -1.03
CA GLU A 363 29.28 0.74 -2.37
C GLU A 363 28.20 0.56 -3.46
N ILE A 364 27.26 -0.36 -3.23
CA ILE A 364 26.09 -0.53 -4.11
C ILE A 364 25.20 0.73 -4.09
N LEU A 365 24.92 1.29 -2.90
CA LEU A 365 24.09 2.50 -2.77
C LEU A 365 24.73 3.72 -3.45
N GLN A 366 26.06 3.87 -3.36
CA GLN A 366 26.80 4.89 -4.08
C GLN A 366 26.75 4.65 -5.60
N LYS A 367 26.85 3.39 -6.05
CA LYS A 367 26.71 3.06 -7.48
C LYS A 367 25.35 3.47 -8.05
N LEU A 368 24.27 3.38 -7.27
CA LEU A 368 22.95 3.88 -7.68
C LEU A 368 22.94 5.40 -7.93
N MET A 369 23.84 6.16 -7.30
CA MET A 369 23.97 7.60 -7.54
C MET A 369 24.67 7.95 -8.86
N GLU A 370 25.15 6.96 -9.62
CA GLU A 370 25.67 7.14 -10.98
C GLU A 370 24.58 7.01 -12.05
N LEU A 371 23.35 6.63 -11.67
CA LEU A 371 22.21 6.62 -12.59
C LEU A 371 21.93 8.02 -13.16
N ASN A 372 21.14 8.06 -14.22
CA ASN A 372 20.57 9.31 -14.72
C ASN A 372 19.63 9.95 -13.67
N ASP A 373 19.21 11.19 -13.90
CA ASP A 373 18.43 11.97 -12.93
C ASP A 373 17.19 11.22 -12.43
N HIS A 374 16.48 10.54 -13.32
CA HIS A 374 15.29 9.77 -12.97
C HIS A 374 15.62 8.52 -12.14
N GLY A 375 16.66 7.76 -12.52
CA GLY A 375 17.09 6.58 -11.77
C GLY A 375 17.63 6.91 -10.39
N ARG A 376 18.36 8.02 -10.24
CA ARG A 376 18.77 8.53 -8.92
C ARG A 376 17.56 8.94 -8.09
N TYR A 377 16.59 9.62 -8.68
CA TYR A 377 15.35 9.99 -8.00
C TYR A 377 14.58 8.76 -7.47
N ILE A 378 14.47 7.69 -8.26
CA ILE A 378 13.88 6.41 -7.81
C ILE A 378 14.69 5.82 -6.65
N SER A 379 16.02 5.77 -6.78
CA SER A 379 16.91 5.18 -5.77
C SER A 379 16.88 5.93 -4.44
N LEU A 380 16.89 7.27 -4.49
CA LEU A 380 16.76 8.12 -3.30
C LEU A 380 15.37 7.98 -2.67
N ASN A 381 14.32 7.83 -3.47
CA ASN A 381 12.98 7.51 -2.95
C ASN A 381 12.94 6.14 -2.26
N ALA A 382 13.64 5.14 -2.78
CA ALA A 382 13.75 3.81 -2.16
C ALA A 382 14.40 3.88 -0.77
N ILE A 383 15.45 4.70 -0.61
CA ILE A 383 16.09 5.00 0.69
C ILE A 383 15.12 5.77 1.60
N ALA A 384 14.50 6.83 1.09
CA ALA A 384 13.58 7.68 1.85
C ALA A 384 12.32 6.92 2.32
N ASN A 385 11.88 5.88 1.60
CA ASN A 385 10.79 4.99 2.02
C ASN A 385 11.09 4.25 3.33
N GLN A 386 12.36 4.17 3.74
CA GLN A 386 12.76 3.49 4.98
C GLN A 386 12.84 4.45 6.18
N LEU A 387 12.71 5.76 5.95
CA LEU A 387 12.73 6.81 6.98
C LEU A 387 11.34 6.93 7.65
N ARG A 388 10.97 5.93 8.45
CA ARG A 388 9.61 5.75 9.01
C ARG A 388 9.59 6.04 10.52
N TYR A 389 9.12 5.12 11.35
CA TYR A 389 9.17 5.24 12.81
C TYR A 389 10.54 4.75 13.36
N PRO A 390 10.91 5.09 14.61
CA PRO A 390 12.15 4.63 15.23
C PRO A 390 12.34 3.12 15.07
N SER A 391 13.40 2.73 14.39
CA SER A 391 13.75 1.35 14.06
C SER A 391 15.20 1.30 13.55
N SER A 392 15.80 0.10 13.52
CA SER A 392 17.12 -0.13 12.93
C SER A 392 17.21 0.32 11.48
N HIS A 393 16.17 0.05 10.69
CA HIS A 393 16.09 0.49 9.30
C HIS A 393 16.09 2.01 9.20
N THR A 394 15.23 2.70 9.95
CA THR A 394 15.14 4.16 9.90
C THR A 394 16.46 4.81 10.31
N HIS A 395 17.13 4.31 11.34
CA HIS A 395 18.44 4.81 11.75
C HIS A 395 19.50 4.60 10.66
N TYR A 396 19.65 3.36 10.17
CA TYR A 396 20.61 3.04 9.11
C TYR A 396 20.42 3.88 7.85
N PHE A 397 19.18 3.97 7.34
CA PHE A 397 18.91 4.71 6.11
C PHE A 397 18.97 6.24 6.31
N SER A 398 18.77 6.73 7.53
CA SER A 398 19.04 8.14 7.87
C SER A 398 20.53 8.43 7.73
N CYS A 399 21.39 7.59 8.32
CA CYS A 399 22.84 7.70 8.18
C CYS A 399 23.30 7.57 6.72
N VAL A 400 22.74 6.64 5.95
CA VAL A 400 23.02 6.50 4.51
C VAL A 400 22.64 7.77 3.76
N MET A 401 21.44 8.31 3.96
CA MET A 401 20.98 9.51 3.26
C MET A 401 21.90 10.71 3.54
N LEU A 402 22.27 10.91 4.81
CA LEU A 402 23.18 11.98 5.23
C LEU A 402 24.61 11.75 4.72
N PHE A 403 25.09 10.50 4.68
CA PHE A 403 26.38 10.16 4.10
C PHE A 403 26.42 10.45 2.60
N LEU A 404 25.40 10.05 1.84
CA LEU A 404 25.30 10.34 0.41
C LEU A 404 25.29 11.86 0.15
N PHE A 405 24.64 12.66 1.00
CA PHE A 405 24.72 14.12 0.90
C PHE A 405 26.12 14.68 1.19
N SER A 406 26.78 14.18 2.25
CA SER A 406 28.13 14.63 2.65
C SER A 406 29.16 14.31 1.57
N GLU A 407 29.24 13.05 1.17
CA GLU A 407 30.35 12.51 0.37
C GLU A 407 30.12 12.59 -1.15
N ALA A 408 28.92 12.96 -1.60
CA ALA A 408 28.66 13.11 -3.03
C ALA A 408 29.52 14.24 -3.62
N LYS A 409 30.35 13.88 -4.62
CA LYS A 409 31.09 14.86 -5.44
C LYS A 409 30.19 15.59 -6.42
N ASN A 410 29.15 14.92 -6.91
CA ASN A 410 28.18 15.50 -7.83
C ASN A 410 27.13 16.31 -7.06
N SER A 411 27.09 17.62 -7.27
CA SER A 411 26.11 18.52 -6.63
C SER A 411 24.66 18.13 -6.93
N ALA A 412 24.40 17.52 -8.09
CA ALA A 412 23.05 17.05 -8.45
C ALA A 412 22.53 15.97 -7.49
N VAL A 413 23.41 15.16 -6.90
CA VAL A 413 23.01 14.17 -5.88
C VAL A 413 22.57 14.89 -4.60
N LYS A 414 23.32 15.92 -4.15
CA LYS A 414 22.96 16.72 -2.96
C LYS A 414 21.64 17.44 -3.14
N GLU A 415 21.42 18.02 -4.32
CA GLU A 415 20.15 18.65 -4.69
C GLU A 415 19.00 17.65 -4.69
N GLN A 416 19.17 16.47 -5.31
CA GLN A 416 18.12 15.46 -5.35
C GLN A 416 17.82 14.84 -3.98
N VAL A 417 18.81 14.63 -3.12
CA VAL A 417 18.60 14.24 -1.71
C VAL A 417 17.68 15.26 -1.04
N THR A 418 18.02 16.54 -1.18
CA THR A 418 17.24 17.66 -0.62
C THR A 418 15.81 17.66 -1.17
N ARG A 419 15.64 17.51 -2.48
CA ARG A 419 14.34 17.46 -3.15
C ARG A 419 13.47 16.32 -2.64
N VAL A 420 14.00 15.09 -2.55
CA VAL A 420 13.24 13.91 -2.10
C VAL A 420 12.78 14.05 -0.65
N LEU A 421 13.62 14.63 0.22
CA LEU A 421 13.21 14.92 1.60
C LEU A 421 12.15 16.03 1.65
N LEU A 422 12.37 17.13 0.92
CA LEU A 422 11.52 18.31 0.97
C LEU A 422 10.14 18.09 0.35
N GLU A 423 10.05 17.45 -0.82
CA GLU A 423 8.77 17.23 -1.52
C GLU A 423 7.78 16.42 -0.69
N ARG A 424 8.29 15.58 0.22
CA ARG A 424 7.50 14.82 1.20
C ARG A 424 7.03 15.67 2.39
N LEU A 425 7.74 16.74 2.74
CA LEU A 425 7.45 17.60 3.89
C LEU A 425 6.54 18.81 3.56
N ILE A 426 6.55 19.28 2.31
CA ILE A 426 5.70 20.41 1.88
C ILE A 426 4.23 20.04 1.71
N LEU A 427 3.91 18.75 1.71
CA LEU A 427 2.55 18.25 1.59
C LEU A 427 1.84 18.20 2.94
N HIS A 428 0.53 17.93 2.89
CA HIS A 428 -0.28 17.80 4.08
C HIS A 428 0.19 16.63 4.95
N ARG A 429 0.05 16.80 6.27
CA ARG A 429 0.24 15.72 7.25
C ARG A 429 -0.61 14.49 6.85
N PRO A 430 -0.16 13.27 7.16
CA PRO A 430 0.97 12.93 8.04
C PRO A 430 2.34 12.97 7.35
N HIS A 431 3.40 13.09 8.15
CA HIS A 431 4.79 13.02 7.71
C HIS A 431 5.51 11.89 8.47
N PRO A 432 6.31 11.04 7.80
CA PRO A 432 7.09 10.01 8.48
C PRO A 432 8.08 10.61 9.49
N TRP A 433 8.20 10.00 10.67
CA TRP A 433 9.02 10.53 11.76
C TRP A 433 10.52 10.63 11.40
N GLY A 434 11.08 9.57 10.83
CA GLY A 434 12.48 9.46 10.44
C GLY A 434 12.83 10.38 9.28
N LEU A 435 11.87 10.69 8.41
CA LEU A 435 12.02 11.69 7.36
C LEU A 435 12.25 13.07 7.98
N LEU A 436 11.43 13.45 8.96
CA LEU A 436 11.60 14.70 9.71
C LEU A 436 12.96 14.72 10.42
N ILE A 437 13.31 13.68 11.18
CA ILE A 437 14.60 13.59 11.87
C ILE A 437 15.79 13.77 10.92
N THR A 438 15.78 13.05 9.80
CA THR A 438 16.86 13.12 8.79
C THR A 438 16.97 14.51 8.20
N PHE A 439 15.84 15.14 7.88
CA PHE A 439 15.83 16.49 7.34
C PHE A 439 16.29 17.54 8.35
N ILE A 440 15.85 17.41 9.62
CA ILE A 440 16.25 18.29 10.72
C ILE A 440 17.77 18.21 10.95
N GLU A 441 18.33 17.00 10.98
CA GLU A 441 19.76 16.78 11.13
C GLU A 441 20.54 17.42 9.98
N LEU A 442 20.08 17.22 8.73
CA LEU A 442 20.71 17.78 7.54
C LEU A 442 20.82 19.32 7.59
N ILE A 443 19.77 20.01 8.04
CA ILE A 443 19.73 21.48 8.06
C ILE A 443 20.35 22.10 9.32
N LYS A 444 20.43 21.37 10.44
CA LYS A 444 20.95 21.89 11.71
C LYS A 444 22.44 21.62 11.90
N ASN A 445 22.91 20.45 11.47
CA ASN A 445 24.30 20.08 11.71
C ASN A 445 25.23 20.80 10.72
N GLN A 446 26.08 21.67 11.26
CA GLN A 446 27.01 22.49 10.48
C GLN A 446 27.97 21.67 9.62
N ARG A 447 28.23 20.40 9.98
CA ARG A 447 29.05 19.47 9.19
C ARG A 447 28.59 19.36 7.75
N TYR A 448 27.27 19.42 7.49
CA TYR A 448 26.74 19.26 6.14
C TYR A 448 26.82 20.54 5.31
N GLN A 449 27.04 21.70 5.94
CA GLN A 449 27.07 23.01 5.28
C GLN A 449 25.85 23.25 4.38
N PHE A 450 24.67 22.74 4.77
CA PHE A 450 23.47 22.74 3.92
C PHE A 450 23.15 24.12 3.33
N TRP A 451 23.22 25.17 4.14
CA TRP A 451 22.87 26.54 3.77
C TRP A 451 23.91 27.26 2.88
N SER A 452 25.08 26.63 2.64
CA SER A 452 26.08 27.19 1.72
C SER A 452 25.84 26.79 0.27
N TYR A 453 24.96 25.81 0.00
CA TYR A 453 24.71 25.36 -1.36
C TYR A 453 23.73 26.27 -2.11
N PRO A 454 23.98 26.61 -3.39
CA PRO A 454 23.15 27.55 -4.17
C PRO A 454 21.68 27.12 -4.32
N PHE A 455 21.40 25.81 -4.39
CA PHE A 455 20.04 25.29 -4.55
C PHE A 455 19.12 25.58 -3.35
N THR A 456 19.67 25.99 -2.20
CA THR A 456 18.86 26.41 -1.05
C THR A 456 18.24 27.80 -1.23
N ARG A 457 18.75 28.59 -2.18
CA ARG A 457 18.34 29.97 -2.48
C ARG A 457 17.95 30.16 -3.94
N CYS A 458 17.64 29.07 -4.65
CA CYS A 458 17.30 29.13 -6.07
C CYS A 458 15.93 29.79 -6.34
N ALA A 459 15.05 29.82 -5.34
CA ALA A 459 13.78 30.53 -5.37
C ALA A 459 13.38 30.98 -3.96
N THR A 460 12.77 32.17 -3.86
CA THR A 460 12.31 32.75 -2.59
C THR A 460 11.30 31.88 -1.86
N GLU A 461 10.49 31.12 -2.59
CA GLU A 461 9.49 30.20 -2.06
C GLU A 461 10.16 28.99 -1.40
N ILE A 462 11.20 28.46 -2.02
CA ILE A 462 11.99 27.33 -1.50
C ILE A 462 12.72 27.77 -0.23
N GLU A 463 13.33 28.96 -0.25
CA GLU A 463 13.98 29.56 0.92
C GLU A 463 12.99 29.72 2.09
N LYS A 464 11.80 30.28 1.83
CA LYS A 464 10.73 30.42 2.85
C LYS A 464 10.28 29.09 3.42
N VAL A 465 10.17 28.04 2.61
CA VAL A 465 9.84 26.69 3.09
C VAL A 465 10.93 26.17 4.01
N PHE A 466 12.19 26.28 3.60
CA PHE A 466 13.33 25.86 4.41
C PHE A 466 13.39 26.64 5.73
N GLU A 467 13.20 27.96 5.70
CA GLU A 467 13.16 28.81 6.89
C GLU A 467 11.98 28.48 7.82
N SER A 468 10.82 28.14 7.27
CA SER A 468 9.63 27.76 8.05
C SER A 468 9.87 26.46 8.81
N VAL A 469 10.44 25.46 8.13
CA VAL A 469 10.83 24.20 8.77
C VAL A 469 11.94 24.44 9.78
N ALA A 470 12.98 25.20 9.42
CA ALA A 470 14.08 25.55 10.33
C ALA A 470 13.59 26.30 11.58
N ARG A 471 12.67 27.27 11.44
CA ARG A 471 12.06 27.98 12.57
C ARG A 471 11.31 27.07 13.53
N SER A 472 10.68 26.03 13.01
CA SER A 472 9.99 25.02 13.83
C SER A 472 10.99 24.13 14.60
N CYS A 473 12.22 23.97 14.10
CA CYS A 473 13.26 23.05 14.60
C CYS A 473 14.41 23.70 15.40
N MET A 474 14.58 25.02 15.32
CA MET A 474 15.76 25.74 15.82
C MET A 474 15.37 26.71 16.95
N THR A 475 16.06 26.64 18.09
CA THR A 475 15.93 27.62 19.18
C THR A 475 16.43 29.00 18.75
N PRO A 476 15.83 30.11 19.25
CA PRO A 476 16.16 31.48 18.83
C PRO A 476 17.65 31.87 18.93
N GLY A 477 18.42 31.24 19.83
CA GLY A 477 19.85 31.52 20.04
C GLY A 477 20.78 31.03 18.92
N SER A 478 20.41 29.96 18.19
CA SER A 478 21.21 29.45 17.06
C SER A 478 20.99 30.25 15.78
N GLN A 479 19.98 31.13 15.75
CA GLN A 479 19.68 32.00 14.60
C GLN A 479 20.77 33.06 14.38
N ARG A 480 21.33 33.63 15.46
CA ARG A 480 22.31 34.71 15.33
C ARG A 480 23.67 34.22 14.81
N ALA A 481 24.12 33.02 15.16
CA ALA A 481 25.40 32.50 14.68
C ALA A 481 25.34 32.09 13.20
N SER A 482 24.26 31.43 12.76
CA SER A 482 24.13 30.94 11.38
C SER A 482 23.83 32.06 10.37
N ILE A 483 23.13 33.12 10.79
CA ILE A 483 22.81 34.28 9.93
C ILE A 483 23.94 35.31 9.97
N ALA A 484 24.64 35.52 11.09
CA ALA A 484 25.72 36.51 11.18
C ALA A 484 26.99 36.09 10.41
N ILE A 485 27.29 34.80 10.28
CA ILE A 485 28.45 34.33 9.48
C ILE A 485 28.27 34.66 7.97
N VAL A 486 27.04 34.96 7.52
CA VAL A 486 26.72 35.25 6.11
C VAL A 486 26.71 36.75 5.80
N GLY A 487 26.74 37.62 6.82
CA GLY A 487 26.68 39.08 6.64
C GLY A 487 28.02 39.79 6.39
N GLU A 488 29.15 39.16 6.68
CA GLU A 488 30.46 39.86 6.66
C GLU A 488 31.34 39.62 5.42
N ASN A 489 30.97 38.73 4.50
CA ASN A 489 31.75 38.49 3.27
C ASN A 489 31.17 39.16 2.01
N GLY A 490 30.50 40.30 2.21
CA GLY A 490 29.88 41.10 1.16
C GLY A 490 30.23 42.58 1.24
N GLN A 491 31.53 42.90 1.27
CA GLN A 491 32.08 44.17 0.77
C GLN A 491 33.34 43.88 -0.04
#